data_AF-A0A356DUW2-F1
#
_entry.id   AF-A0A356DUW2-F1
#
_cell.length_a   1.000
_cell.length_b   1.000
_cell.length_c   1.000
_cell.angle_alpha   90.00
_cell.angle_beta   90.00
_cell.angle_gamma   90.00
#
_symmetry.space_group_name_H-M   'P 1'
#
loop_
_entity.id
_entity.type
_entity.pdbx_description
1 polymer ?
#
loop_
_entity_poly.entity_id
_entity_poly.type
_entity_poly.pdbx_seq_one_letter_code
_entity_poly.pdbx_strand_id
1 'polypeptide(L)' 'MINQELLDLLRCPVCVKEKTGELEFYQDSWLICKTCDRKYPVWENIPIMLIDEGDKWQGTPKADLPIPPPKPN' A
#
# COMPACT_ATOMS: atom_id res chain seq x y z
N MET A 1 18.20 -7.19 -3.67
CA MET A 1 17.83 -5.76 -3.68
C MET A 1 16.67 -5.60 -4.66
N ILE A 2 15.50 -5.18 -4.19
CA ILE A 2 14.38 -4.83 -5.06
C ILE A 2 14.72 -3.50 -5.75
N ASN A 3 14.57 -3.43 -7.08
CA ASN A 3 14.94 -2.25 -7.86
C ASN A 3 14.04 -1.05 -7.48
N GLN A 4 14.64 0.03 -7.00
CA GLN A 4 13.94 1.27 -6.59
C GLN A 4 13.10 1.86 -7.72
N GLU A 5 13.55 1.74 -8.97
CA GLU A 5 12.80 2.20 -10.15
C GLU A 5 11.47 1.44 -10.32
N LEU A 6 11.42 0.17 -9.90
CA LEU A 6 10.22 -0.67 -9.98
C LEU A 6 9.23 -0.33 -8.86
N LEU A 7 9.74 0.04 -7.68
CA LEU A 7 8.96 0.58 -6.57
C LEU A 7 8.40 1.98 -6.91
N ASP A 8 9.18 2.81 -7.58
CA ASP A 8 8.75 4.12 -8.07
C ASP A 8 7.69 4.01 -9.19
N LEU A 9 7.65 2.88 -9.90
CA LEU A 9 6.59 2.57 -10.86
C LEU A 9 5.30 2.09 -10.18
N LEU A 10 5.36 1.56 -8.96
CA LEU A 10 4.17 1.05 -8.28
C LEU A 10 3.23 2.20 -7.92
N ARG A 11 2.04 2.14 -8.51
CA ARG A 11 0.94 3.08 -8.26
C ARG A 11 -0.26 2.36 -7.68
N CYS A 12 -1.07 3.12 -6.94
CA CYS A 12 -2.35 2.65 -6.44
C CYS A 12 -3.24 2.18 -7.62
N PRO A 13 -3.75 0.94 -7.59
CA PRO A 13 -4.53 0.36 -8.70
C PRO A 13 -5.83 1.11 -8.98
N VAL A 14 -6.34 1.85 -7.98
CA VAL A 14 -7.54 2.68 -8.14
C VAL A 14 -7.19 4.05 -8.71
N CYS A 15 -6.20 4.74 -8.11
CA CYS A 15 -5.91 6.11 -8.48
C CYS A 15 -5.17 6.23 -9.82
N VAL A 16 -4.39 5.23 -10.23
CA VAL A 16 -3.61 5.28 -11.48
C VAL A 16 -4.46 5.52 -12.73
N LYS A 17 -5.76 5.21 -12.67
CA LYS A 17 -6.71 5.45 -13.78
C LYS A 17 -7.04 6.93 -13.98
N GLU A 18 -6.95 7.75 -12.94
CA GLU A 18 -7.40 9.15 -12.95
C GLU A 18 -6.32 10.15 -12.48
N LYS A 19 -5.33 9.69 -11.73
CA LYS A 19 -4.28 10.48 -11.06
C LYS A 19 -2.96 9.72 -11.09
N THR A 20 -1.89 10.34 -10.59
CA THR A 20 -0.56 9.69 -10.47
C THR A 20 -0.59 8.47 -9.56
N GLY A 21 -1.36 8.47 -8.46
CA GLY A 21 -1.54 7.30 -7.59
C GLY A 21 -0.28 6.92 -6.80
N GLU A 22 0.50 7.90 -6.37
CA GLU A 22 1.75 7.70 -5.63
C GLU A 22 1.57 6.91 -4.33
N LEU A 23 2.49 5.98 -4.07
CA LEU A 23 2.51 5.14 -2.88
C LEU A 23 3.72 5.50 -2.00
N GLU A 24 3.49 5.68 -0.71
CA GLU A 24 4.52 5.74 0.32
C GLU A 24 4.75 4.34 0.88
N PHE A 25 5.99 3.88 0.88
CA PHE A 25 6.35 2.64 1.57
C PHE A 25 6.64 2.92 3.04
N TYR A 26 5.82 2.38 3.92
CA TYR A 26 5.84 2.65 5.35
C TYR A 26 6.28 1.40 6.14
N GLN A 27 7.35 1.58 6.92
CA GLN A 27 7.93 0.57 7.82
C GLN A 27 8.09 -0.83 7.19
N ASP A 28 8.50 -0.86 5.93
CA ASP A 28 8.70 -2.08 5.13
C ASP A 28 7.49 -3.04 5.07
N SER A 29 6.29 -2.56 5.44
CA SER A 29 5.12 -3.39 5.73
C SER A 29 3.85 -2.92 5.03
N TRP A 30 3.80 -1.66 4.60
CA TRP A 30 2.60 -1.04 4.06
C TRP A 30 2.92 -0.14 2.88
N LEU A 31 2.10 -0.22 1.83
CA LEU A 31 2.08 0.76 0.74
C LEU A 31 0.85 1.65 0.92
N ILE A 32 1.08 2.92 1.22
CA ILE A 32 0.04 3.90 1.54
C ILE A 32 -0.13 4.83 0.35
N CYS A 33 -1.34 4.92 -0.20
CA CYS A 33 -1.61 5.86 -1.27
C CYS A 33 -1.77 7.27 -0.72
N LYS A 34 -0.92 8.22 -1.15
CA LYS A 34 -0.96 9.63 -0.72
C LYS A 34 -2.20 10.39 -1.19
N THR A 35 -3.02 9.79 -2.07
CA THR A 35 -4.17 10.46 -2.70
C THR A 35 -5.52 9.97 -2.20
N CYS A 36 -5.64 8.69 -1.88
CA CYS A 36 -6.89 8.10 -1.40
C CYS A 36 -6.77 7.45 -0.02
N ASP A 37 -5.60 7.50 0.60
CA ASP A 37 -5.31 6.94 1.92
C ASP A 37 -5.52 5.42 2.07
N ARG A 38 -5.80 4.69 0.98
CA ARG A 38 -5.78 3.23 0.95
C ARG A 38 -4.42 2.71 1.34
N LYS A 39 -4.40 1.62 2.11
CA LYS A 39 -3.17 1.06 2.67
C LYS A 39 -3.11 -0.42 2.36
N TYR A 40 -2.18 -0.79 1.49
CA TYR A 40 -2.00 -2.14 1.01
C TYR A 40 -0.92 -2.83 1.86
N PRO A 41 -1.22 -3.98 2.48
CA PRO A 41 -0.21 -4.69 3.26
C PRO A 41 0.84 -5.35 2.36
N VAL A 42 2.08 -5.39 2.82
CA VAL A 42 3.14 -6.21 2.23
C VAL A 42 3.27 -7.48 3.07
N TRP A 43 2.83 -8.60 2.51
CA TRP A 43 2.80 -9.88 3.21
C TRP A 43 3.82 -10.83 2.57
N GLU A 44 4.73 -11.39 3.38
CA GLU A 44 5.84 -12.23 2.91
C GLU A 44 6.69 -11.60 1.78
N ASN A 45 6.95 -10.29 1.88
CA ASN A 45 7.62 -9.48 0.84
C ASN A 45 6.84 -9.34 -0.48
N ILE A 46 5.54 -9.70 -0.50
CA ILE A 46 4.65 -9.55 -1.64
C ILE A 46 3.66 -8.42 -1.34
N PRO A 47 3.66 -7.32 -2.12
CA PRO A 47 2.65 -6.29 -2.04
C PRO A 47 1.25 -6.82 -2.41
N ILE A 48 0.30 -6.74 -1.48
CA ILE A 48 -1.08 -7.18 -1.70
C ILE A 48 -1.89 -5.98 -2.19
N MET A 49 -1.82 -5.76 -3.51
CA MET A 49 -2.47 -4.62 -4.19
C MET A 49 -3.96 -4.89 -4.51
N LEU A 50 -4.67 -5.55 -3.60
CA LEU A 50 -6.11 -5.77 -3.71
C LEU A 50 -6.87 -4.56 -3.17
N ILE A 51 -7.87 -4.09 -3.90
CA ILE A 51 -8.66 -2.91 -3.54
C ILE A 51 -9.36 -3.12 -2.19
N ASP A 52 -9.98 -4.29 -2.02
CA ASP A 52 -10.72 -4.66 -0.80
C ASP A 52 -9.81 -4.68 0.43
N GLU A 53 -8.55 -5.12 0.30
CA GLU A 53 -7.57 -5.05 1.38
C GLU A 53 -7.17 -3.61 1.67
N GLY A 54 -6.94 -2.80 0.64
CA GLY A 54 -6.62 -1.37 0.77
C GLY A 54 -7.70 -0.56 1.49
N ASP A 55 -8.97 -0.87 1.20
CA ASP A 55 -10.14 -0.18 1.75
C ASP A 55 -10.32 -0.45 3.26
N LYS A 56 -10.01 -1.67 3.75
CA LYS A 56 -10.08 -2.00 5.19
C LYS A 56 -9.27 -1.07 6.08
N TRP A 57 -8.15 -0.57 5.57
CA TRP A 57 -7.19 0.24 6.31
C TRP A 57 -7.25 1.72 5.95
N GLN A 58 -8.14 2.12 5.03
CA GLN A 58 -8.22 3.49 4.54
C GLN A 58 -8.45 4.50 5.68
N GLY A 59 -9.33 4.16 6.63
CA GLY A 59 -9.65 4.99 7.80
C GLY A 59 -8.65 4.88 8.96
N THR A 60 -7.75 3.90 8.96
CA THR A 60 -6.78 3.70 10.05
C THR A 60 -5.63 4.70 9.91
N PRO A 61 -5.29 5.49 10.95
CA PRO A 61 -4.11 6.34 10.92
C PRO A 61 -2.84 5.52 10.69
N LYS A 62 -1.87 6.06 9.95
CA LYS A 62 -0.63 5.33 9.62
C LYS A 62 0.15 4.85 10.86
N ALA A 63 0.05 5.57 11.97
CA ALA A 63 0.70 5.23 13.23
C ALA A 63 0.07 4.02 13.95
N ASP A 64 -1.19 3.70 13.62
CA ASP A 64 -1.96 2.62 14.26
C ASP A 64 -1.98 1.34 13.40
N LEU A 65 -1.18 1.30 12.32
CA LEU A 65 -1.08 0.13 11.47
C LEU A 65 -0.33 -1.00 12.18
N PRO A 66 -0.84 -2.23 12.17
CA PRO A 66 -0.14 -3.38 12.74
C PRO A 66 1.09 -3.73 11.90
N ILE A 67 2.19 -4.07 12.58
CA ILE A 67 3.47 -4.45 12.00
C ILE A 67 3.97 -5.71 12.72
N PRO A 68 4.07 -6.88 12.05
CA PRO A 68 3.75 -7.11 10.64
C PRO A 68 2.24 -6.98 10.34
N PRO A 69 1.86 -6.72 9.08
CA PRO A 69 0.46 -6.65 8.70
C PRO A 69 -0.24 -8.00 8.94
N PRO A 70 -1.52 -8.00 9.32
CA PRO A 70 -2.28 -9.23 9.47
C PRO A 70 -2.38 -9.95 8.13
N LYS A 71 -2.61 -11.27 8.21
CA LYS A 71 -2.82 -12.10 7.03
C LYS A 71 -3.99 -11.52 6.21
N PRO A 72 -3.78 -11.20 4.91
CA PRO A 72 -4.87 -10.81 4.01
C PRO A 72 -5.94 -11.91 3.92
N ASN A 73 -7.18 -11.53 3.62
CA ASN A 73 -8.30 -12.48 3.53
C ASN A 73 -8.20 -13.42 2.33
#